data_AF-F9MMJ5-F1
#
_entry.id   AF-F9MMJ5-F1
#
_cell.length_a   1.000
_cell.length_b   1.000
_cell.length_c   1.000
_cell.angle_alpha   90.00
_cell.angle_beta   90.00
_cell.angle_gamma   90.00
#
_symmetry.space_group_name_H-M   'P 1'
#
loop_
_entity.id
_entity.type
_entity.pdbx_description
1 polymer ?
#
loop_
_entity_poly.entity_id
_entity_poly.type
_entity_poly.pdbx_seq_one_letter_code
_entity_poly.pdbx_strand_id
1 'polypeptide(L)' 'MKVSYVILTNKQDYGKVIKRIIKDGQEYTDDYIYNDGEWELTGCMLAYTWFESPLYERYEEITEEEAMKRIAEMK' A
#
# COMPACT_ATOMS: atom_id res chain seq x y z
N MET A 1 -8.99 13.72 -7.19
CA MET A 1 -8.74 12.59 -6.25
C MET A 1 -8.37 11.37 -7.07
N LYS A 2 -7.20 10.78 -6.79
CA LYS A 2 -6.69 9.58 -7.45
C LYS A 2 -6.52 8.46 -6.42
N VAL A 3 -6.94 7.25 -6.77
CA VAL A 3 -6.71 6.05 -5.97
C VAL A 3 -5.71 5.17 -6.71
N SER A 4 -4.75 4.61 -6.00
CA SER A 4 -3.82 3.60 -6.51
C SER A 4 -3.62 2.49 -5.49
N TYR A 5 -3.27 1.30 -5.96
CA TYR A 5 -3.00 0.16 -5.11
C TYR A 5 -1.55 -0.28 -5.27
N VAL A 6 -0.92 -0.68 -4.18
CA VAL A 6 0.42 -1.26 -4.20
C VAL A 6 0.46 -2.53 -3.36
N ILE A 7 1.39 -3.42 -3.70
CA ILE A 7 1.69 -4.62 -2.93
C ILE A 7 3.11 -4.54 -2.39
N LEU A 8 3.28 -4.82 -1.10
CA LEU A 8 4.59 -4.76 -0.46
C LEU A 8 5.40 -6.01 -0.83
N THR A 9 6.67 -5.84 -1.21
CA THR A 9 7.53 -6.94 -1.72
C THR A 9 8.65 -7.32 -0.75
N ASN A 10 8.79 -6.63 0.38
CA ASN A 10 9.75 -6.99 1.42
C ASN A 10 9.30 -8.25 2.19
N LYS A 11 10.26 -9.04 2.69
CA LYS A 11 9.98 -10.32 3.36
C LYS A 11 9.01 -10.24 4.55
N GLN A 12 9.03 -9.16 5.33
CA GLN A 12 8.23 -9.02 6.55
C GLN A 12 6.77 -8.69 6.27
N ASP A 13 6.51 -7.93 5.21
CA ASP A 13 5.17 -7.47 4.83
C ASP A 13 4.74 -8.00 3.47
N TYR A 14 5.40 -9.07 3.01
CA TYR A 14 5.25 -9.57 1.66
C TYR A 14 3.79 -9.86 1.35
N GLY A 15 3.30 -9.20 0.31
CA GLY A 15 1.97 -9.38 -0.19
C GLY A 15 0.89 -8.54 0.45
N LYS A 16 1.19 -7.78 1.51
CA LYS A 16 0.23 -6.83 2.08
C LYS A 16 -0.15 -5.80 1.03
N VAL A 17 -1.45 -5.53 0.94
CA VAL A 17 -2.02 -4.59 -0.04
C VAL A 17 -2.23 -3.24 0.64
N ILE A 18 -1.75 -2.18 -0.02
CA ILE A 18 -1.94 -0.80 0.40
C ILE A 18 -2.83 -0.09 -0.62
N LYS A 19 -3.87 0.59 -0.12
CA LYS A 19 -4.69 1.53 -0.88
C LYS A 19 -4.22 2.95 -0.59
N ARG A 20 -3.76 3.65 -1.62
CA ARG A 20 -3.28 5.03 -1.55
C ARG A 20 -4.31 5.99 -2.12
N ILE A 21 -4.66 7.02 -1.36
CA ILE A 21 -5.58 8.08 -1.77
C ILE A 21 -4.81 9.39 -1.88
N ILE A 22 -4.76 9.93 -3.10
CA ILE A 22 -4.13 11.21 -3.42
C ILE A 22 -5.26 12.22 -3.62
N LYS A 23 -5.39 13.22 -2.75
CA LYS A 23 -6.36 14.31 -2.91
C LYS A 23 -5.71 15.47 -3.67
N ASP A 24 -6.50 16.14 -4.51
CA ASP A 24 -5.98 17.22 -5.33
C ASP A 24 -5.52 18.37 -4.42
N GLY A 25 -4.30 18.86 -4.62
CA GLY A 25 -3.72 19.92 -3.79
C GLY A 25 -3.16 19.46 -2.44
N GLN A 26 -3.04 18.16 -2.17
CA GLN A 26 -2.29 17.64 -1.01
C GLN A 26 -0.88 17.21 -1.39
N GLU A 27 0.09 17.52 -0.52
CA GLU A 27 1.49 17.07 -0.64
C GLU A 27 1.67 15.62 -0.20
N TYR A 28 0.72 15.07 0.55
CA TYR A 28 0.76 13.74 1.14
C TYR A 28 -0.43 12.89 0.73
N THR A 29 -0.28 11.59 0.91
CA THR A 29 -1.29 10.59 0.58
C THR A 29 -1.86 9.96 1.84
N ASP A 30 -3.17 9.69 1.86
CA ASP A 30 -3.75 8.83 2.88
C ASP A 30 -3.54 7.37 2.42
N ASP A 31 -2.70 6.64 3.12
CA ASP A 31 -2.40 5.23 2.83
C ASP A 31 -3.14 4.32 3.83
N TYR A 32 -3.77 3.27 3.32
CA TYR A 32 -4.51 2.28 4.11
C TYR A 32 -3.97 0.89 3.84
N ILE A 33 -3.74 0.10 4.87
CA ILE A 33 -3.33 -1.31 4.77
C ILE A 33 -4.52 -2.22 4.99
N TYR A 34 -4.61 -3.30 4.22
CA TYR A 34 -5.64 -4.31 4.45
C TYR A 34 -5.18 -5.35 5.48
N ASN A 35 -5.86 -5.41 6.62
CA ASN A 35 -5.62 -6.37 7.70
C ASN A 35 -6.95 -6.93 8.19
N ASP A 36 -7.02 -8.25 8.42
CA ASP A 36 -8.14 -8.93 9.11
C ASP A 36 -9.56 -8.56 8.62
N GLY A 37 -9.71 -8.27 7.33
CA GLY A 37 -11.01 -7.94 6.74
C GLY A 37 -11.26 -6.44 6.54
N GLU A 38 -10.42 -5.58 7.09
CA GLU A 38 -10.65 -4.13 7.18
C GLU A 38 -9.48 -3.31 6.58
N TRP A 39 -9.78 -2.06 6.24
CA TRP A 39 -8.79 -1.08 5.79
C TRP A 39 -8.40 -0.17 6.94
N GLU A 40 -7.15 -0.22 7.35
CA GLU A 40 -6.61 0.55 8.47
C GLU A 40 -5.69 1.65 7.96
N LEU A 41 -5.87 2.88 8.43
CA LEU A 41 -4.96 3.99 8.09
C LEU A 41 -3.55 3.65 8.58
N THR A 42 -2.54 3.84 7.72
CA THR A 42 -1.16 3.45 8.02
C THR A 42 -0.15 4.53 7.61
N GLY A 43 0.92 4.63 8.40
CA GLY A 43 2.12 5.38 8.04
C GLY A 43 3.21 4.50 7.41
N CYS A 44 2.94 3.21 7.17
CA CYS A 44 3.97 2.25 6.75
C CYS A 44 4.69 2.69 5.48
N MET A 45 3.97 3.31 4.54
CA MET A 45 4.53 3.76 3.27
C MET A 45 5.68 4.75 3.43
N LEU A 46 5.76 5.51 4.54
CA LEU A 46 6.90 6.39 4.81
C LEU A 46 8.23 5.61 4.77
N ALA A 47 8.26 4.41 5.36
CA ALA A 47 9.45 3.57 5.33
C ALA A 47 9.75 3.03 3.92
N TYR A 48 8.76 2.92 3.03
CA TYR A 48 8.94 2.43 1.68
C TYR A 48 9.23 3.52 0.65
N THR A 49 9.09 4.79 1.03
CA THR A 49 9.33 5.95 0.17
C THR A 49 10.46 6.86 0.68
N TRP A 50 11.01 6.60 1.88
CA TRP A 50 12.19 7.30 2.39
C TRP A 50 13.49 6.69 1.85
N PHE A 51 14.29 7.46 1.11
CA PHE A 51 15.47 6.97 0.38
C PHE A 51 16.56 6.30 1.25
N GLU A 52 16.66 6.67 2.52
CA GLU A 52 17.62 6.04 3.46
C GLU A 52 17.09 4.75 4.08
N SER A 53 15.82 4.44 3.87
CA SER A 53 15.19 3.25 4.45
C SER A 53 15.67 1.99 3.72
N PRO A 54 15.95 0.89 4.43
CA PRO A 54 16.22 -0.40 3.79
C PRO A 54 15.00 -0.96 3.03
N LEU A 55 13.81 -0.39 3.24
CA LEU A 55 12.56 -0.75 2.58
C LEU A 55 12.23 0.17 1.39
N TYR A 56 13.09 1.15 1.08
CA TYR A 56 12.89 2.07 -0.04
C TYR A 56 12.58 1.31 -1.35
N GLU A 57 11.51 1.73 -2.02
CA GLU A 57 11.01 1.16 -3.28
C GLU A 57 10.69 -0.36 -3.22
N ARG A 58 10.44 -0.93 -2.03
CA ARG A 58 10.03 -2.35 -1.89
C ARG A 58 8.53 -2.56 -1.99
N TYR A 59 7.95 -2.11 -3.10
CA TYR A 59 6.56 -2.34 -3.45
C TYR A 59 6.39 -2.40 -4.96
N GLU A 60 5.28 -2.96 -5.41
CA GLU A 60 4.86 -2.94 -6.82
C GLU A 60 3.51 -2.24 -6.94
N GLU A 61 3.36 -1.38 -7.94
CA GLU A 61 2.05 -0.83 -8.29
C GLU A 61 1.21 -1.92 -8.97
N ILE A 62 -0.02 -2.08 -8.49
CA ILE A 62 -0.96 -3.07 -9.01
C ILE A 62 -2.30 -2.40 -9.33
N THR A 63 -3.07 -3.06 -10.17
CA THR A 63 -4.44 -2.65 -10.47
C THR A 63 -5.37 -2.93 -9.29
N GLU A 64 -6.54 -2.27 -9.29
CA GLU A 64 -7.59 -2.56 -8.31
C GLU A 64 -8.05 -4.02 -8.38
N GLU A 65 -8.16 -4.59 -9.58
CA GLU A 65 -8.56 -5.99 -9.77
C GLU A 65 -7.55 -6.96 -9.12
N GLU A 66 -6.25 -6.74 -9.33
CA GLU A 66 -5.18 -7.52 -8.71
C GLU A 66 -5.17 -7.36 -7.18
N ALA A 67 -5.41 -6.15 -6.69
CA ALA A 67 -5.52 -5.88 -5.26
C ALA A 67 -6.68 -6.66 -4.63
N MET A 68 -7.86 -6.62 -5.24
CA MET A 68 -9.04 -7.35 -4.76
C MET A 68 -8.84 -8.87 -4.83
N LYS A 69 -8.22 -9.37 -5.90
CA LYS A 69 -7.86 -10.78 -6.02
C LYS A 69 -6.93 -11.21 -4.89
N ARG A 70 -5.89 -10.42 -4.60
CA ARG A 70 -4.93 -10.71 -3.53
C ARG A 70 -5.58 -10.73 -2.14
N ILE A 71 -6.50 -9.80 -1.91
CA ILE A 71 -7.28 -9.71 -0.67
C ILE A 71 -8.20 -10.94 -0.50
N ALA A 72 -8.81 -11.43 -1.58
CA ALA A 72 -9.64 -12.63 -1.54
C ALA A 72 -8.83 -13.89 -1.18
N GLU A 73 -7.55 -13.96 -1.59
CA GLU A 73 -6.61 -15.04 -1.29
C GLU A 73 -6.01 -14.97 0.13
N MET A 74 -6.19 -13.86 0.86
CA MET A 74 -5.70 -13.70 2.24
C MET A 74 -6.67 -14.27 3.30
N LYS A 75 -7.86 -14.69 2.89
CA LYS A 75 -8.85 -15.36 3.74
C LYS A 75 -8.56 -16.84 3.90
#